data_AF-W8BI71-F1
#
_entry.id   AF-W8BI71-F1
#
_cell.length_a   1.000
_cell.length_b   1.000
_cell.length_c   1.000
_cell.angle_alpha   90.00
_cell.angle_beta   90.00
_cell.angle_gamma   90.00
#
_symmetry.space_group_name_H-M   'P 1'
#
loop_
_entity.id
_entity.type
_entity.pdbx_description
1 polymer ?
#
loop_
_entity_poly.entity_id
_entity_poly.type
_entity_poly.pdbx_seq_one_letter_code
_entity_poly.pdbx_strand_id
1 'polypeptide(L)'
;MEKYRSCISELRDDLIDCEGPADWFEKRSKTYVCRQFTEIINCDYIRAALLCGLKPARMLRSFAAEVINKALVSKCLVSSTLPHVHNPMSDVGSRVPNNVIVCIYIFLLACMLQYFM
;
A
#
# COMPACT_ATOMS: atom_id res chain seq x y z
N MET A 1 0.31 -3.27 -11.05
CA MET A 1 -0.85 -3.03 -10.16
C MET A 1 -1.83 -4.20 -10.10
N GLU A 2 -1.98 -5.02 -11.17
CA GLU A 2 -2.90 -6.16 -11.18
C GLU A 2 -2.78 -7.11 -9.98
N LYS A 3 -1.54 -7.35 -9.52
CA LYS A 3 -1.21 -8.16 -8.34
C LYS A 3 -1.95 -7.76 -7.05
N TYR A 4 -2.32 -6.48 -6.88
CA TYR A 4 -3.00 -5.97 -5.69
C TYR A 4 -4.47 -5.65 -5.95
N ARG A 5 -5.00 -5.94 -7.15
CA ARG A 5 -6.35 -5.52 -7.56
C ARG A 5 -7.44 -6.08 -6.65
N SER A 6 -7.34 -7.34 -6.23
CA SER A 6 -8.30 -7.97 -5.34
C SER A 6 -8.29 -7.31 -3.96
N CYS A 7 -7.11 -7.21 -3.33
CA CYS A 7 -7.00 -6.65 -1.99
C CYS A 7 -7.32 -5.14 -1.94
N ILE A 8 -7.04 -4.38 -3.00
CA ILE A 8 -7.38 -2.94 -3.06
C ILE A 8 -8.90 -2.73 -3.09
N SER A 9 -9.64 -3.62 -3.76
CA SER A 9 -11.10 -3.52 -3.79
C SER A 9 -11.71 -3.69 -2.40
N GLU A 10 -11.22 -4.65 -1.62
CA GLU A 10 -11.62 -4.89 -0.24
C GLU A 10 -11.13 -3.77 0.69
N LEU A 11 -9.87 -3.35 0.53
CA LEU A 11 -9.27 -2.27 1.31
C LEU A 11 -10.10 -0.99 1.23
N ARG A 12 -10.64 -0.63 0.06
CA ARG A 12 -11.44 0.60 -0.08
C ARG A 12 -12.61 0.64 0.90
N ASP A 13 -13.29 -0.48 1.10
CA ASP A 13 -14.44 -0.55 1.97
C ASP A 13 -13.99 -0.58 3.45
N ASP A 14 -12.83 -1.20 3.74
CA ASP A 14 -12.19 -1.22 5.07
C ASP A 14 -11.66 0.14 5.53
N LEU A 15 -11.33 1.05 4.61
CA LEU A 15 -10.82 2.38 4.93
C LEU A 15 -11.91 3.31 5.49
N ILE A 16 -13.19 2.96 5.37
CA ILE A 16 -14.29 3.71 5.99
C ILE A 16 -14.14 3.77 7.52
N ASP A 17 -13.59 2.70 8.12
CA ASP A 17 -13.30 2.66 9.56
C ASP A 17 -12.18 3.64 9.99
N CYS A 18 -11.43 4.17 9.04
CA CYS A 18 -10.32 5.11 9.27
C CYS A 18 -10.74 6.58 9.07
N GLU A 19 -12.03 6.87 8.95
CA GLU A 19 -12.53 8.23 8.75
C GLU A 19 -12.13 9.18 9.89
N GLY A 20 -11.86 10.43 9.50
CA GLY A 20 -11.56 11.50 10.44
C GLY A 20 -12.79 11.99 11.22
N PRO A 21 -12.60 12.86 12.22
CA PRO A 21 -13.71 13.47 12.95
C PRO A 21 -14.66 14.25 12.04
N ALA A 22 -15.96 14.25 12.35
CA ALA A 22 -16.95 15.04 11.62
C ALA A 22 -16.67 16.57 11.70
N ASP A 23 -16.13 17.03 12.84
CA ASP A 23 -16.09 18.45 13.18
C ASP A 23 -14.69 19.09 12.98
N TRP A 24 -14.11 18.94 11.79
CA TRP A 24 -12.80 19.53 11.46
C TRP A 24 -12.75 21.06 11.64
N PHE A 25 -13.88 21.75 11.44
CA PHE A 25 -13.97 23.21 11.53
C PHE A 25 -14.06 23.75 12.96
N GLU A 26 -14.48 22.92 13.91
CA GLU A 26 -14.62 23.33 15.32
C GLU A 26 -13.27 23.26 16.04
N LYS A 27 -12.45 22.25 15.73
CA LYS A 27 -11.14 22.03 16.36
C LYS A 27 -10.00 22.24 15.38
N ARG A 28 -9.57 23.50 15.25
CA ARG A 28 -8.55 23.94 14.27
C ARG A 28 -7.12 24.01 14.81
N SER A 29 -6.89 23.61 16.06
CA SER A 29 -5.54 23.70 16.61
C SER A 29 -4.60 22.78 15.82
N LYS A 30 -3.43 23.30 15.44
CA LYS A 30 -2.43 22.56 14.63
C LYS A 30 -2.15 21.18 15.25
N THR A 31 -1.97 21.14 16.57
CA THR A 31 -1.70 19.91 17.31
C THR A 31 -2.82 18.88 17.17
N TYR A 32 -4.09 19.32 17.28
CA TYR A 32 -5.23 18.43 17.11
C TYR A 32 -5.30 17.91 15.68
N VAL A 33 -5.24 18.80 14.70
CA VAL A 33 -5.32 18.46 13.26
C VAL A 33 -4.21 17.47 12.89
N CYS A 34 -2.96 17.75 13.26
CA CYS A 34 -1.84 16.86 12.97
C CYS A 34 -1.96 15.50 13.65
N ARG A 35 -2.50 15.46 14.88
CA ARG A 35 -2.78 14.19 15.57
C ARG A 35 -3.83 13.39 14.81
N GLN A 36 -4.96 14.00 14.44
CA GLN A 36 -6.02 13.29 13.69
C GLN A 36 -5.50 12.73 12.37
N PHE A 37 -4.74 13.50 11.59
CA PHE A 37 -4.14 12.97 10.36
C PHE A 37 -3.17 11.82 10.63
N THR A 38 -2.41 11.88 11.72
CA THR A 38 -1.51 10.78 12.10
C THR A 38 -2.29 9.52 12.44
N GLU A 39 -3.42 9.63 13.13
CA GLU A 39 -4.31 8.49 13.41
C GLU A 39 -4.87 7.89 12.12
N ILE A 40 -5.38 8.72 11.20
CA ILE A 40 -5.95 8.29 9.92
C ILE A 40 -4.92 7.50 9.10
N ILE A 41 -3.74 8.08 8.83
CA ILE A 41 -2.73 7.40 8.00
C ILE A 41 -2.15 6.14 8.66
N ASN A 42 -2.16 6.06 10.00
CA ASN A 42 -1.74 4.87 10.72
C ASN A 42 -2.81 3.77 10.63
N CYS A 43 -4.09 4.15 10.71
CA CYS A 43 -5.21 3.24 10.46
C CYS A 43 -5.16 2.68 9.03
N ASP A 44 -5.01 3.56 8.02
CA ASP A 44 -4.86 3.16 6.62
C ASP A 44 -3.72 2.17 6.42
N TYR A 45 -2.57 2.45 7.06
CA TYR A 45 -1.41 1.58 7.02
C TYR A 45 -1.70 0.20 7.61
N ILE A 46 -2.35 0.13 8.77
CA ILE A 46 -2.69 -1.14 9.43
C ILE A 46 -3.65 -1.94 8.55
N ARG A 47 -4.73 -1.32 8.05
CA ARG A 47 -5.72 -1.97 7.16
C ARG A 47 -5.07 -2.49 5.89
N ALA A 48 -4.26 -1.67 5.24
CA ALA A 48 -3.52 -2.08 4.05
C ALA A 48 -2.51 -3.19 4.32
N ALA A 49 -1.86 -3.21 5.50
CA ALA A 49 -0.91 -4.25 5.85
C ALA A 49 -1.59 -5.60 6.11
N LEU A 50 -2.78 -5.57 6.71
CA LEU A 50 -3.59 -6.77 6.97
C LEU A 50 -4.19 -7.37 5.70
N LEU A 51 -4.55 -6.55 4.70
CA LEU A 51 -5.20 -7.02 3.47
C LEU A 51 -4.24 -7.20 2.29
N CYS A 52 -3.31 -6.27 2.10
CA CYS A 52 -2.44 -6.21 0.92
C CYS A 52 -0.96 -6.49 1.20
N GLY A 53 -0.54 -6.43 2.47
CA GLY A 53 0.83 -6.68 2.91
C GLY A 53 1.62 -5.41 3.21
N LEU A 54 2.79 -5.57 3.82
CA LEU A 54 3.58 -4.45 4.36
C LEU A 54 4.09 -3.51 3.26
N LYS A 55 4.45 -4.05 2.09
CA LYS A 55 5.00 -3.25 1.00
C LYS A 55 3.98 -2.24 0.43
N PRO A 56 2.78 -2.65 -0.01
CA PRO A 56 1.76 -1.69 -0.46
C PRO A 56 1.28 -0.78 0.67
N ALA A 57 1.19 -1.27 1.92
CA ALA A 57 0.83 -0.43 3.06
C ALA A 57 1.80 0.74 3.27
N ARG A 58 3.11 0.51 3.17
CA ARG A 58 4.11 1.58 3.27
C ARG A 58 3.96 2.61 2.15
N MET A 59 3.70 2.15 0.91
CA MET A 59 3.49 3.06 -0.21
C MET A 59 2.25 3.93 0.00
N LEU A 60 1.13 3.32 0.44
CA LEU A 60 -0.10 4.03 0.75
C LEU A 60 0.12 5.08 1.83
N ARG A 61 0.79 4.71 2.94
CA ARG A 61 1.08 5.64 4.04
C ARG A 61 1.92 6.84 3.59
N SER A 62 2.98 6.60 2.81
CA SER A 62 3.82 7.68 2.29
C SER A 62 3.03 8.60 1.36
N PHE A 63 2.22 8.02 0.47
CA PHE A 63 1.35 8.78 -0.43
C PHE A 63 0.34 9.63 0.34
N ALA A 64 -0.36 9.06 1.31
CA ALA A 64 -1.32 9.76 2.15
C ALA A 64 -0.66 10.91 2.93
N ALA A 65 0.51 10.66 3.52
CA ALA A 65 1.29 11.67 4.23
C ALA A 65 1.69 12.85 3.33
N GLU A 66 2.08 12.60 2.08
CA GLU A 66 2.38 13.64 1.10
C GLU A 66 1.14 14.44 0.69
N VAL A 67 0.02 13.75 0.41
CA VAL A 67 -1.25 14.39 0.03
C VAL A 67 -1.75 15.31 1.14
N ILE A 68 -1.78 14.81 2.38
CA ILE A 68 -2.20 15.59 3.55
C ILE A 68 -1.27 16.79 3.75
N ASN A 69 0.05 16.59 3.69
CA ASN A 69 0.98 17.70 3.83
C ASN A 69 0.84 18.73 2.71
N LYS A 70 0.39 18.37 1.52
CA LYS A 70 0.06 19.33 0.45
C LYS A 70 -1.28 20.04 0.68
N ALA A 71 -2.28 19.34 1.20
CA ALA A 71 -3.61 19.90 1.45
C ALA A 71 -3.64 20.89 2.63
N LEU A 72 -2.79 20.69 3.65
CA LEU A 72 -2.77 21.54 4.84
C LEU A 72 -1.98 22.84 4.64
N VAL A 73 -2.58 23.93 5.11
CA VAL A 73 -1.93 25.25 5.23
C VAL A 73 -0.74 25.17 6.18
N SER A 74 -0.92 24.49 7.32
CA SER A 74 0.15 24.24 8.30
C SER A 74 0.66 22.81 8.16
N LYS A 75 1.95 22.66 7.85
CA LYS A 75 2.58 21.33 7.70
C LYS A 75 2.57 20.56 9.02
N CYS A 76 2.32 19.25 8.92
CA CYS A 76 2.35 18.32 10.03
C CYS A 76 3.57 17.41 9.89
N LEU A 77 4.32 17.24 10.98
CA LEU A 77 5.41 16.26 11.03
C LEU A 77 4.78 14.88 11.15
N VAL A 78 4.78 14.13 10.05
CA VAL A 78 4.36 12.73 10.05
C VAL A 78 5.53 11.89 10.55
N SER A 79 5.30 11.10 11.60
CA SER A 79 6.31 10.21 12.15
C SER A 79 6.74 9.16 11.12
N SER A 80 8.06 8.98 10.97
CA SER A 80 8.61 7.89 10.15
C SER A 80 8.38 6.52 10.79
N THR A 81 8.16 6.46 12.11
CA THR A 81 7.86 5.22 12.84
C THR A 81 6.53 4.65 12.38
N LEU A 82 6.55 3.38 11.95
CA LEU A 82 5.36 2.64 11.54
C LEU A 82 4.77 1.92 12.75
N PRO A 83 3.43 1.89 12.90
CA PRO A 83 2.81 1.05 13.91
C PRO A 83 3.13 -0.42 13.63
N HIS A 84 3.28 -1.21 14.69
CA HIS A 84 3.47 -2.64 14.56
C HIS A 84 2.17 -3.31 14.12
N VAL A 85 2.25 -4.19 13.12
CA VAL A 85 1.10 -4.95 12.61
C VAL A 85 1.35 -6.42 12.91
N HIS A 86 0.46 -7.02 13.70
CA HIS A 86 0.50 -8.46 13.98
C HIS A 86 -0.03 -9.22 12.76
N ASN A 87 0.69 -10.27 12.35
CA ASN A 87 0.30 -11.16 11.25
C ASN A 87 -0.11 -10.43 9.95
N PRO A 88 0.76 -9.58 9.38
CA PRO A 88 0.44 -8.90 8.14
C PRO A 88 0.27 -9.91 7.00
N MET A 89 -0.53 -9.55 5.99
CA MET A 89 -0.64 -10.35 4.77
C MET A 89 0.76 -10.54 4.19
N SER A 90 1.09 -11.78 3.81
CA SER A 90 2.37 -12.01 3.13
C SER A 90 2.41 -11.18 1.85
N ASP A 91 3.57 -10.64 1.50
CA ASP A 91 3.77 -9.92 0.24
C ASP A 91 3.73 -10.93 -0.93
N VAL A 92 2.59 -11.58 -1.18
CA VAL A 92 2.43 -12.67 -2.14
C VAL A 92 2.67 -12.13 -3.54
N GLY A 93 3.87 -12.33 -4.07
CA GLY A 93 4.11 -12.57 -5.50
C GLY A 93 5.58 -12.33 -5.87
N SER A 94 6.24 -13.24 -6.57
CA SER A 94 5.68 -14.15 -7.58
C SER A 94 6.14 -15.60 -7.35
N ARG A 95 5.20 -16.55 -7.21
CA ARG A 95 5.48 -17.88 -7.79
C ARG A 95 5.37 -17.66 -9.29
N VAL A 96 6.50 -17.68 -9.99
CA VAL A 96 6.49 -17.81 -11.45
C VAL A 96 5.69 -19.09 -11.73
N PRO A 97 4.61 -19.04 -12.52
CA PRO A 97 3.93 -20.26 -12.92
C PRO A 97 4.97 -21.14 -13.61
N ASN A 98 5.14 -22.39 -13.21
CA ASN A 98 6.11 -23.32 -13.83
C ASN A 98 6.01 -23.31 -15.37
N ASN A 99 4.80 -23.03 -15.89
CA ASN A 99 4.51 -22.90 -17.32
C ASN A 99 5.35 -21.80 -18.02
N VAL A 100 5.65 -20.69 -17.34
CA VAL A 100 6.46 -19.59 -17.91
C VAL A 100 7.93 -20.01 -18.04
N ILE A 101 8.46 -20.75 -17.06
CA ILE A 101 9.82 -21.27 -17.10
C ILE A 101 9.96 -22.29 -18.25
N VAL A 102 8.98 -23.19 -18.38
CA VAL A 102 8.94 -24.16 -19.48
C VAL A 102 8.88 -23.46 -20.85
N CYS A 103 8.07 -22.41 -21.00
CA CYS A 103 8.02 -21.62 -22.24
C CYS A 103 9.36 -20.98 -22.59
N ILE A 104 10.10 -20.45 -21.61
CA ILE A 104 11.43 -19.87 -21.85
C ILE A 104 12.42 -20.93 -22.34
N TYR A 105 12.42 -22.12 -21.73
CA TYR A 105 13.29 -23.23 -22.18
C TYR A 105 12.96 -23.70 -23.59
N ILE A 106 11.67 -23.83 -23.92
CA ILE A 106 11.23 -24.22 -25.28
C ILE A 106 11.66 -23.17 -26.30
N PHE A 107 11.51 -21.88 -25.98
CA PHE A 107 11.90 -20.79 -26.87
C PHE A 107 13.41 -20.74 -27.11
N LEU A 108 14.21 -20.92 -26.05
CA LEU A 108 15.67 -21.00 -26.15
C LEU A 108 16.12 -22.22 -26.96
N LEU A 109 15.51 -23.39 -26.75
CA LEU A 109 15.79 -24.59 -27.55
C LEU A 109 15.45 -24.39 -29.03
N ALA A 110 14.31 -23.75 -29.33
CA ALA A 110 13.90 -23.44 -30.70
C ALA A 110 14.88 -22.47 -31.38
N CYS A 111 15.34 -21.42 -30.67
CA CYS A 111 16.34 -20.50 -31.19
C CYS A 111 17.70 -21.18 -31.45
N MET A 112 18.14 -22.06 -30.55
CA MET A 112 19.40 -22.79 -30.73
C MET A 112 19.33 -23.77 -31.91
N LEU A 113 18.17 -24.40 -32.14
CA LEU A 113 17.94 -25.27 -33.30
C LEU A 113 17.93 -24.49 -34.62
N GLN A 114 17.36 -23.28 -34.64
CA GLN A 114 17.38 -22.39 -35.81
C GLN A 114 18.77 -21.83 -36.14
N TYR A 115 19.66 -21.72 -35.15
CA TYR A 115 21.05 -21.30 -35.36
C TYR A 115 21.96 -22.42 -35.88
N PHE A 116 21.53 -23.67 -35.78
CA PHE A 116 22.30 -24.87 -36.19
C PHE A 116 21.88 -25.44 -37.55
N MET A 117 20.82 -24.90 -38.17
CA MET A 117 20.39 -25.17 -39.54
C MET A 117 20.77 -24.01 -40.46
#